data_AF-A0A8E0I867-F1
#
_entry.id   AF-A0A8E0I867-F1
#
_cell.length_a   1.000
_cell.length_b   1.000
_cell.length_c   1.000
_cell.angle_alpha   90.00
_cell.angle_beta   90.00
_cell.angle_gamma   90.00
#
_symmetry.space_group_name_H-M   'P 1'
#
loop_
_entity.id
_entity.type
_entity.pdbx_description
1 polymer ?
#
loop_
_entity_poly.entity_id
_entity_poly.type
_entity_poly.pdbx_seq_one_letter_code
_entity_poly.pdbx_strand_id
1 'polypeptide(L)' 'MLRDIEIFYPSITTWHLDTIAEEKKLVHLYRKMGYVQDTTKITAIKPAMTIIYFYKTISK' A
#
# COMPACT_ATOMS: atom_id res chain seq x y z
N MET A 1 5.86 8.07 10.84
CA MET A 1 4.70 8.63 10.15
C MET A 1 3.63 7.57 9.83
N LEU A 2 3.82 6.67 8.86
CA LEU A 2 2.81 5.64 8.52
C LEU A 2 2.59 4.59 9.64
N ARG A 3 3.67 4.10 10.25
CA ARG A 3 3.56 3.18 11.41
C ARG A 3 2.87 3.82 12.60
N ASP A 4 3.08 5.12 12.81
CA ASP A 4 2.48 5.84 13.95
C ASP A 4 0.96 5.90 13.79
N ILE A 5 0.47 6.11 12.56
CA ILE A 5 -0.96 6.04 12.26
C ILE A 5 -1.52 4.64 12.59
N GLU A 6 -0.82 3.56 12.23
CA GLU A 6 -1.24 2.19 12.60
C GLU A 6 -1.35 2.01 14.12
N ILE A 7 -0.45 2.62 14.90
CA ILE A 7 -0.45 2.57 16.37
C ILE A 7 -1.60 3.39 16.96
N PHE A 8 -1.93 4.55 16.38
CA PHE A 8 -3.02 5.42 16.87
C PHE A 8 -4.41 4.81 16.65
N TYR A 9 -4.57 3.87 15.73
CA TYR A 9 -5.85 3.23 15.41
C TYR A 9 -5.79 1.70 15.60
N PRO A 10 -5.62 1.21 16.84
CA PRO A 10 -5.40 -0.21 17.13
C PRO A 10 -6.62 -1.11 16.86
N SER A 11 -7.80 -0.51 16.66
CA SER A 11 -9.01 -1.24 16.27
C SER A 11 -9.06 -1.60 14.79
N ILE A 12 -8.23 -0.96 13.94
CA ILE A 12 -8.20 -1.21 12.49
C ILE A 12 -7.39 -2.46 12.19
N THR A 13 -8.04 -3.44 11.56
CA THR A 13 -7.42 -4.72 11.20
C THR A 13 -6.85 -4.73 9.78
N THR A 14 -7.25 -3.80 8.92
CA THR A 14 -6.81 -3.75 7.52
C THR A 14 -6.52 -2.34 7.07
N TRP A 15 -5.32 -2.12 6.56
CA TRP A 15 -4.88 -0.85 5.97
C TRP A 15 -4.83 -0.98 4.46
N HIS A 16 -5.31 0.03 3.75
CA HIS A 16 -5.23 0.10 2.30
C HIS A 16 -4.47 1.35 1.88
N LEU A 17 -3.68 1.24 0.82
CA LEU A 17 -3.05 2.37 0.16
C LEU A 17 -2.90 2.11 -1.32
N ASP A 18 -2.79 3.16 -2.10
CA ASP A 18 -2.49 3.14 -3.52
C ASP A 18 -1.19 3.89 -3.81
N THR A 19 -0.52 3.52 -4.89
CA THR A 19 0.71 4.18 -5.32
C THR A 19 0.92 4.03 -6.82
N ILE A 20 1.82 4.83 -7.37
CA ILE A 20 2.23 4.76 -8.77
C ILE A 20 3.23 3.62 -8.92
N ALA A 21 2.98 2.67 -9.83
CA ALA A 21 3.81 1.49 -10.03
C ALA A 21 5.24 1.82 -10.49
N GLU A 22 5.40 2.96 -11.16
CA GLU A 22 6.66 3.50 -11.65
C GLU A 22 7.52 4.10 -10.52
N GLU A 23 6.93 4.46 -9.37
CA GLU A 23 7.63 4.96 -8.17
C GLU A 23 8.28 3.81 -7.38
N LYS A 24 9.33 3.20 -7.94
CA LYS A 24 9.94 1.96 -7.40
C LYS A 24 10.38 2.06 -5.94
N LYS A 25 10.81 3.24 -5.49
CA LYS A 25 11.20 3.48 -4.08
C LYS A 25 10.01 3.34 -3.14
N LEU A 26 8.86 3.90 -3.49
CA LEU A 26 7.63 3.80 -2.69
C LEU A 26 7.11 2.37 -2.70
N VAL A 27 7.08 1.71 -3.86
CA VAL A 27 6.70 0.30 -3.97
C VAL A 27 7.57 -0.58 -3.08
N HIS A 28 8.88 -0.37 -3.07
CA HIS A 28 9.80 -1.10 -2.20
C HIS A 28 9.54 -0.81 -0.72
N LEU A 29 9.33 0.46 -0.35
CA LEU A 29 9.01 0.88 1.01
C LEU A 29 7.76 0.17 1.54
N TYR A 30 6.65 0.17 0.80
CA TYR A 30 5.41 -0.44 1.25
C TYR A 30 5.55 -1.96 1.42
N ARG A 31 6.23 -2.64 0.50
CA ARG A 31 6.55 -4.07 0.64
C ARG A 31 7.38 -4.34 1.91
N LYS A 32 8.40 -3.52 2.18
CA LYS A 32 9.21 -3.62 3.41
C LYS A 32 8.42 -3.33 4.69
N MET A 33 7.33 -2.56 4.59
CA MET A 33 6.42 -2.28 5.71
C MET A 33 5.38 -3.38 5.96
N GLY A 34 5.37 -4.44 5.14
CA GLY A 34 4.46 -5.57 5.27
C GLY A 34 3.17 -5.43 4.47
N TYR A 35 3.07 -4.45 3.57
CA TYR A 35 1.94 -4.36 2.65
C TYR A 35 2.10 -5.36 1.50
N VAL A 36 0.99 -6.00 1.16
CA VAL A 36 0.85 -6.95 0.05
C VAL A 36 0.14 -6.23 -1.10
N GLN A 37 0.69 -6.35 -2.30
CA GLN A 37 0.07 -5.76 -3.49
C GLN A 37 -1.18 -6.57 -3.86
N ASP A 38 -2.30 -5.90 -4.10
CA ASP A 38 -3.47 -6.49 -4.75
C ASP A 38 -3.21 -6.57 -6.25
N THR A 39 -2.95 -7.78 -6.75
CA THR A 39 -2.67 -8.00 -8.18
C THR A 39 -3.93 -8.07 -9.04
N THR A 40 -5.12 -8.12 -8.41
CA THR A 40 -6.39 -8.15 -9.14
C THR A 40 -6.87 -6.75 -9.53
N LYS A 41 -6.28 -5.72 -8.91
CA LYS A 41 -6.66 -4.32 -9.12
C LYS A 41 -5.48 -3.51 -9.63
N ILE A 42 -5.60 -2.98 -10.85
CA ILE A 42 -4.60 -2.10 -11.48
C ILE A 42 -5.36 -1.06 -12.30
N THR A 43 -4.95 0.21 -12.22
CA THR A 43 -5.59 1.30 -12.98
C THR A 43 -4.56 2.07 -13.77
N ALA A 44 -4.57 1.90 -15.09
CA ALA A 44 -3.74 2.69 -16.00
C ALA A 44 -4.41 4.05 -16.25
N ILE A 45 -3.77 5.15 -15.82
CA ILE A 45 -4.30 6.50 -16.05
C ILE A 45 -3.72 7.09 -17.34
N LYS A 46 -2.40 7.07 -17.45
CA LYS A 46 -1.64 7.55 -18.62
C LYS A 46 -0.25 6.89 -18.64
N PRO A 47 0.54 7.05 -19.71
CA PRO A 47 1.92 6.53 -19.74
C PRO A 47 2.71 7.00 -18.51
N ALA A 48 3.42 6.08 -17.87
CA ALA A 48 4.18 6.28 -16.63
C ALA A 48 3.34 6.70 -15.39
N MET A 49 2.04 6.42 -15.39
CA MET A 49 1.16 6.68 -14.25
C MET A 49 0.16 5.52 -14.09
N THR A 50 0.67 4.37 -13.66
CA THR A 50 -0.14 3.20 -13.36
C THR A 50 -0.40 3.12 -11.86
N ILE A 51 -1.65 3.18 -11.41
CA ILE A 51 -1.98 3.01 -10.00
C ILE A 51 -2.06 1.52 -9.67
N ILE A 52 -1.31 1.12 -8.63
CA ILE A 52 -1.37 -0.20 -8.01
C ILE A 52 -1.81 -0.06 -6.56
N TYR A 53 -2.46 -1.10 -6.07
CA TYR A 53 -3.10 -1.10 -4.75
C TYR A 53 -2.39 -2.06 -3.82
N PHE A 54 -2.33 -1.68 -2.56
CA PHE A 54 -1.74 -2.45 -1.48
C PHE A 54 -2.72 -2.57 -0.33
N TYR A 55 -2.59 -3.67 0.40
CA TYR A 55 -3.27 -3.86 1.67
C TYR A 55 -2.32 -4.48 2.70
N LYS A 56 -2.59 -4.24 3.99
CA LYS A 56 -1.88 -4.88 5.09
C LYS A 56 -2.90 -5.26 6.15
N THR A 57 -2.94 -6.54 6.49
CA THR A 57 -3.78 -7.06 7.57
C THR A 57 -2.96 -7.16 8.83
N ILE A 58 -3.47 -6.62 9.93
CA ILE A 58 -2.90 -6.79 11.27
C ILE A 58 -3.68 -7.90 11.96
N SER A 59 -3.06 -9.07 12.09
CA SER A 59 -3.56 -10.14 12.96
C SER A 59 -3.32 -9.74 14.40
N LYS A 60 -4.36 -9.85 15.24
CA LYS A 60 -4.23 -9.72 16.70
C LYS A 60 -3.56 -10.95 17.31
#